data_AF-A0A1W9JP61-F1
#
_entry.id   AF-A0A1W9JP61-F1
#
_cell.length_a   1.000
_cell.length_b   1.000
_cell.length_c   1.000
_cell.angle_alpha   90.00
_cell.angle_beta   90.00
_cell.angle_gamma   90.00
#
_symmetry.space_group_name_H-M   'P 1'
#
loop_
_entity.id
_entity.type
_entity.pdbx_description
1 polymer ?
#
loop_
_entity_poly.entity_id
_entity_poly.type
_entity_poly.pdbx_seq_one_letter_code
_entity_poly.pdbx_strand_id
1 'polypeptide(L)'
;MLALALAASIDASAADAASIDLPAQPLGITLDSLAKSTNTKLVYADSMVQNLQAGPVKGNYTVQQALDKVLGQNDLQYEQVGDGVIAVKKTPPKAKSD
;
A
#
# COMPACT_ATOMS: atom_id res chain seq x y z
N MET A 1 -5.09 -2.01 45.46
CA MET A 1 -6.13 -2.60 44.58
C MET A 1 -5.83 -2.16 43.15
N LEU A 2 -6.01 -3.09 42.22
CA LEU A 2 -5.44 -3.19 40.87
C LEU A 2 -5.50 -1.93 39.99
N ALA A 3 -4.38 -1.62 39.33
CA ALA A 3 -4.30 -0.77 38.16
C ALA A 3 -4.69 -1.58 36.92
N LEU A 4 -5.80 -1.23 36.27
CA LEU A 4 -6.19 -1.80 34.99
C LEU A 4 -5.70 -0.85 33.89
N ALA A 5 -4.53 -1.19 33.32
CA ALA A 5 -3.94 -0.46 32.22
C ALA A 5 -4.82 -0.57 30.97
N LEU A 6 -5.24 0.58 30.44
CA LEU A 6 -5.76 0.75 29.08
C LEU A 6 -4.64 0.38 28.09
N ALA A 7 -4.77 -0.71 27.35
CA ALA A 7 -3.96 -0.94 26.16
C ALA A 7 -4.62 -1.95 25.23
N ALA A 8 -5.29 -1.43 24.19
CA ALA A 8 -5.15 -1.88 22.81
C ALA A 8 -6.23 -1.19 21.95
N SER A 9 -5.98 0.08 21.58
CA SER A 9 -6.58 0.63 20.37
C SER A 9 -5.94 -0.08 19.18
N ILE A 10 -6.52 -1.22 18.81
CA ILE A 10 -6.29 -1.80 17.47
C ILE A 10 -7.23 -1.02 16.55
N ASP A 11 -6.82 0.18 16.16
CA ASP A 11 -7.28 0.78 14.91
C ASP A 11 -6.51 0.13 13.76
N ALA A 12 -6.63 -1.20 13.67
CA ALA A 12 -6.44 -1.86 12.39
C ALA A 12 -7.72 -1.57 11.64
N SER A 13 -7.68 -0.55 10.77
CA SER A 13 -8.67 -0.41 9.70
C SER A 13 -8.93 -1.81 9.16
N ALA A 14 -10.15 -2.33 9.37
CA ALA A 14 -10.51 -3.73 9.15
C ALA A 14 -10.58 -4.04 7.64
N ALA A 15 -9.47 -3.82 6.94
CA ALA A 15 -9.22 -4.42 5.66
C ALA A 15 -8.82 -5.86 5.94
N ASP A 16 -9.64 -6.81 5.48
CA ASP A 16 -9.33 -8.22 5.58
C ASP A 16 -7.96 -8.48 4.93
N ALA A 17 -7.05 -9.09 5.68
CA ALA A 17 -5.73 -9.46 5.18
C ALA A 17 -5.90 -10.56 4.12
N ALA A 18 -5.75 -10.19 2.86
CA ALA A 18 -5.81 -11.14 1.75
C ALA A 18 -4.47 -11.88 1.61
N SER A 19 -4.52 -13.13 1.19
CA SER A 19 -3.31 -13.83 0.74
C SER A 19 -2.87 -13.21 -0.58
N ILE A 20 -1.88 -12.34 -0.50
CA ILE A 20 -1.25 -11.67 -1.64
C ILE A 20 -0.06 -12.52 -2.08
N ASP A 21 -0.04 -12.91 -3.35
CA ASP A 21 1.08 -13.57 -4.00
C ASP A 21 1.39 -12.81 -5.29
N LEU A 22 2.32 -11.86 -5.19
CA LEU A 22 2.76 -11.01 -6.30
C LEU A 22 4.22 -11.35 -6.60
N PRO A 23 4.53 -11.88 -7.79
CA PRO A 23 5.91 -12.15 -8.18
C PRO A 23 6.67 -10.84 -8.47
N ALA A 24 7.99 -10.93 -8.60
CA ALA A 24 8.80 -9.79 -9.04
C ALA A 24 8.41 -9.41 -10.47
N GLN A 25 7.76 -8.27 -10.64
CA GLN A 25 7.18 -7.85 -11.92
C GLN A 25 7.16 -6.33 -12.04
N PRO A 26 6.91 -5.77 -13.25
CA PRO A 26 6.84 -4.33 -13.44
C PRO A 26 5.79 -3.71 -12.53
N LEU A 27 6.12 -2.57 -11.91
CA LEU A 27 5.29 -1.94 -10.88
C LEU A 27 3.86 -1.68 -11.36
N GLY A 28 3.69 -1.25 -12.62
CA GLY A 28 2.37 -1.03 -13.21
C GLY A 28 1.49 -2.30 -13.21
N ILE A 29 2.07 -3.47 -13.50
CA ILE A 29 1.34 -4.76 -13.48
C ILE A 29 0.97 -5.13 -12.03
N THR A 30 1.86 -4.87 -11.07
CA THR A 30 1.60 -5.12 -9.64
C THR A 30 0.43 -4.28 -9.13
N LEU A 31 0.37 -3.00 -9.49
CA LEU A 31 -0.72 -2.11 -9.10
C LEU A 31 -2.04 -2.52 -9.76
N ASP A 32 -2.03 -2.91 -11.03
CA ASP A 32 -3.23 -3.40 -11.72
C ASP A 32 -3.76 -4.71 -11.11
N SER A 33 -2.89 -5.69 -10.85
CA SER A 33 -3.27 -6.94 -10.18
C SER A 33 -3.83 -6.69 -8.78
N LEU A 34 -3.23 -5.76 -8.03
CA LEU A 34 -3.67 -5.42 -6.69
C LEU A 34 -5.04 -4.73 -6.71
N ALA A 35 -5.22 -3.72 -7.58
CA ALA A 35 -6.49 -3.03 -7.80
C ALA A 35 -7.64 -4.00 -8.10
N LYS A 36 -7.38 -4.99 -8.97
CA LYS A 36 -8.33 -6.04 -9.32
C LYS A 36 -8.67 -6.95 -8.14
N SER A 37 -7.65 -7.36 -7.38
CA SER A 37 -7.81 -8.28 -6.24
C SER A 37 -8.62 -7.66 -5.10
N THR A 38 -8.54 -6.35 -4.92
CA THR A 38 -9.16 -5.64 -3.79
C THR A 38 -10.34 -4.77 -4.21
N ASN A 39 -10.78 -4.89 -5.46
CA ASN A 39 -11.87 -4.09 -6.05
C ASN A 39 -11.68 -2.56 -5.83
N THR A 40 -10.42 -2.11 -5.82
CA THR A 40 -10.06 -0.72 -5.52
C THR A 40 -9.62 -0.03 -6.80
N LYS A 41 -9.96 1.24 -6.98
CA LYS A 41 -9.47 2.04 -8.12
C LYS A 41 -8.13 2.67 -7.77
N LEU A 42 -7.08 2.26 -8.45
CA LEU A 42 -5.76 2.88 -8.33
C LEU A 42 -5.56 3.88 -9.47
N VAL A 43 -5.18 5.11 -9.12
CA VAL A 43 -4.91 6.20 -10.04
C VAL A 43 -3.43 6.56 -9.95
N TYR A 44 -2.70 6.43 -11.04
CA TYR A 44 -1.27 6.70 -11.08
C TYR A 44 -0.84 7.17 -12.47
N ALA A 45 0.27 7.89 -12.55
CA ALA A 45 0.84 8.26 -13.85
C ALA A 45 1.70 7.11 -14.38
N ASP A 46 1.51 6.74 -15.64
CA ASP A 46 2.24 5.64 -16.29
C ASP A 46 3.77 5.89 -16.28
N SER A 47 4.18 7.15 -16.50
CA SER A 47 5.58 7.58 -16.44
C SER A 47 6.25 7.38 -15.07
N MET A 48 5.47 7.26 -13.99
CA MET A 48 6.00 7.00 -12.66
C MET A 48 6.28 5.53 -12.42
N VAL A 49 5.58 4.63 -13.11
CA VAL A 49 5.73 3.18 -12.97
C VAL A 49 6.50 2.56 -14.14
N GLN A 50 6.63 3.29 -15.25
CA GLN A 50 7.50 2.96 -16.38
C GLN A 50 8.95 2.90 -15.91
N ASN A 51 9.59 1.72 -16.04
CA ASN A 51 10.92 1.36 -15.56
C ASN A 51 11.06 1.09 -14.06
N LEU A 52 9.96 1.04 -13.30
CA LEU A 52 9.99 0.59 -11.91
C LEU A 52 9.62 -0.89 -11.82
N GLN A 53 10.32 -1.60 -10.94
CA GLN A 53 10.06 -3.00 -10.65
C GLN A 53 9.59 -3.13 -9.20
N ALA A 54 8.53 -3.90 -9.01
CA ALA A 54 8.10 -4.32 -7.69
C ALA A 54 8.85 -5.59 -7.31
N GLY A 55 9.37 -5.63 -6.08
CA GLY A 55 9.88 -6.87 -5.49
C GLY A 55 8.74 -7.89 -5.30
N PRO A 56 9.08 -9.18 -5.13
CA PRO A 56 8.09 -10.19 -4.85
C PRO A 56 7.47 -9.94 -3.47
N VAL A 57 6.14 -9.87 -3.41
CA VAL A 57 5.39 -9.69 -2.16
C VAL A 57 4.49 -10.90 -1.97
N LYS A 58 4.82 -11.70 -0.96
CA LYS A 58 4.09 -12.92 -0.63
C LYS A 58 3.77 -12.96 0.86
N GLY A 59 2.50 -13.09 1.20
CA GLY A 59 2.03 -13.18 2.58
C GLY A 59 0.59 -12.73 2.73
N ASN A 60 0.12 -12.72 3.98
CA ASN A 60 -1.18 -12.14 4.31
C ASN A 60 -1.02 -10.63 4.53
N TYR A 61 -1.44 -9.86 3.53
CA TYR A 61 -1.35 -8.40 3.55
C TYR A 61 -2.67 -7.79 3.13
N THR A 62 -3.01 -6.67 3.77
CA THR A 62 -4.10 -5.82 3.28
C THR A 62 -3.65 -5.07 2.03
N VAL A 63 -4.59 -4.50 1.27
CA VAL A 63 -4.24 -3.68 0.09
C VAL A 63 -3.25 -2.57 0.44
N GLN A 64 -3.45 -1.93 1.59
CA GLN A 64 -2.63 -0.83 2.08
C GLN A 64 -1.23 -1.30 2.47
N GLN A 65 -1.12 -2.46 3.14
CA GLN A 65 0.17 -3.05 3.49
C GLN A 65 0.95 -3.51 2.24
N ALA A 66 0.26 -4.13 1.28
CA ALA A 66 0.88 -4.52 0.02
C ALA A 66 1.35 -3.29 -0.77
N LEU A 67 0.53 -2.24 -0.84
CA LEU A 67 0.90 -0.96 -1.44
C LEU A 67 2.12 -0.36 -0.74
N ASP A 68 2.13 -0.29 0.59
CA ASP A 68 3.26 0.23 1.37
C ASP A 68 4.56 -0.52 1.08
N LYS A 69 4.52 -1.86 1.05
CA LYS A 69 5.67 -2.72 0.73
C LYS A 69 6.18 -2.49 -0.69
N VAL A 70 5.28 -2.47 -1.67
CA VAL A 70 5.60 -2.36 -3.09
C VAL A 70 6.10 -0.95 -3.44
N LEU A 71 5.41 0.08 -2.93
CA LEU A 71 5.69 1.49 -3.20
C LEU A 71 6.88 2.01 -2.37
N GLY A 72 7.04 1.53 -1.14
CA GLY A 72 8.15 1.91 -0.26
C GLY A 72 9.52 1.49 -0.78
N GLN A 73 9.60 0.46 -1.61
CA GLN A 73 10.83 0.08 -2.33
C GLN A 73 11.21 1.06 -3.44
N ASN A 74 10.27 1.88 -3.89
CA ASN A 74 10.35 2.68 -5.12
C ASN A 74 10.28 4.20 -4.84
N ASP A 75 10.44 4.63 -3.58
CA ASP A 75 10.23 6.02 -3.13
C ASP A 75 8.84 6.57 -3.52
N LEU A 76 7.82 5.70 -3.55
CA LEU A 76 6.44 6.06 -3.85
C LEU A 76 5.58 5.97 -2.60
N GLN A 77 4.49 6.73 -2.61
CA GLN A 77 3.44 6.74 -1.60
C GLN A 77 2.08 6.60 -2.25
N TYR A 78 1.12 6.11 -1.47
CA TYR A 78 -0.28 6.12 -1.85
C TYR A 78 -1.05 7.10 -0.98
N GLU A 79 -2.11 7.67 -1.54
CA GLU A 79 -3.03 8.57 -0.87
C GLU A 79 -4.45 8.16 -1.23
N GLN A 80 -5.29 7.95 -0.22
CA GLN A 80 -6.69 7.66 -0.45
C GLN A 80 -7.40 8.97 -0.80
N VAL A 81 -7.87 9.07 -2.04
CA VAL A 81 -8.52 10.28 -2.57
C VAL A 81 -10.05 10.18 -2.58
N GLY A 82 -10.60 9.00 -2.26
CA GLY A 82 -12.04 8.79 -2.14
C GLY A 82 -12.40 7.40 -1.65
N ASP A 83 -13.70 7.10 -1.66
CA ASP A 83 -14.24 5.80 -1.26
C ASP A 83 -13.81 4.72 -2.27
N GLY A 84 -12.83 3.91 -1.89
CA GLY A 84 -12.23 2.90 -2.77
C GLY A 84 -11.34 3.46 -3.90
N VAL A 85 -10.94 4.75 -3.83
CA VAL A 85 -10.02 5.35 -4.82
C VAL A 85 -8.70 5.72 -4.14
N ILE A 86 -7.60 5.19 -4.67
CA ILE A 86 -6.24 5.39 -4.16
C ILE A 86 -5.40 6.01 -5.28
N ALA A 87 -4.85 7.19 -5.02
CA ALA A 87 -3.87 7.82 -5.90
C ALA A 87 -2.45 7.43 -5.48
N VAL A 88 -1.60 7.05 -6.43
CA VAL A 88 -0.17 6.82 -6.20
C VAL A 88 0.59 8.05 -6.63
N LYS A 89 1.45 8.55 -5.73
CA LYS A 89 2.31 9.71 -5.96
C LYS A 89 3.74 9.39 -5.54
N LYS A 90 4.71 10.15 -6.06
CA LYS A 90 6.08 10.09 -5.56
C LYS A 90 6.06 10.59 -4.14
N THR A 91 6.80 9.90 -3.27
CA THR A 91 7.06 10.41 -1.93
C THR A 91 7.66 11.80 -2.11
N PRO A 92 6.99 12.89 -1.70
CA PRO A 92 7.73 14.14 -1.55
C PRO A 92 8.85 13.84 -0.55
N PRO A 93 10.09 14.34 -0.75
CA PRO A 93 11.13 14.16 0.24
C PRO A 93 10.53 14.64 1.56
N LYS A 94 10.31 13.73 2.51
CA LYS A 94 9.76 14.07 3.83
C LYS A 94 10.59 15.25 4.31
N ALA A 95 10.00 16.44 4.29
CA ALA A 95 10.46 17.49 5.17
C ALA A 95 10.36 16.85 6.55
N LYS A 96 11.52 16.55 7.12
CA LYS A 96 11.65 16.09 8.50
C LYS A 96 10.72 16.99 9.32
N SER A 97 9.80 16.40 10.07
CA SER A 97 9.22 17.07 11.22
C SER A 97 10.41 17.53 12.06
N ASP A 98 10.64 18.84 12.06
CA ASP A 98 11.54 19.56 12.97
C ASP A 98 11.06 19.37 14.41
#